data_AF-G4TB52-F1
#
_entry.id   AF-G4TB52-F1
#
_cell.length_a   1.000
_cell.length_b   1.000
_cell.length_c   1.000
_cell.angle_alpha   90.00
_cell.angle_beta   90.00
_cell.angle_gamma   90.00
#
_symmetry.space_group_name_H-M   'P 1'
#
loop_
_entity.id
_entity.type
_entity.pdbx_description
1 polymer ?
#
loop_
_entity_poly.entity_id
_entity_poly.type
_entity_poly.pdbx_seq_one_letter_code
_entity_poly.pdbx_strand_id
1 'polypeptide(L)'
;MATDYRGDWEPEVDYTGHQWFTNLPPKAKTPPPAPSPKPAYIPEPQIVERNALFVYALKSAPDVLMEQYKAFGQLGVLGWCSEFSELIDELKEFGSQGHMFTDTRDQALETCAYLLDALVNHMEVKMQIIVMFLSFQVQRLRKFLDANTEFDDYPQPEFPMHFMQR
;
A
#
# COMPACT_ATOMS: atom_id res chain seq x y z
N MET A 1 -22.47 -37.00 -46.21
CA MET A 1 -22.72 -36.21 -44.98
C MET A 1 -21.39 -35.88 -44.35
N ALA A 2 -20.93 -34.64 -44.45
CA ALA A 2 -20.03 -33.99 -43.48
C ALA A 2 -19.97 -32.51 -43.86
N THR A 3 -20.28 -31.69 -42.87
CA THR A 3 -20.57 -30.26 -42.90
C THR A 3 -19.31 -29.39 -42.83
N ASP A 4 -19.47 -28.17 -43.35
CA ASP A 4 -18.70 -26.94 -43.12
C ASP A 4 -17.86 -26.89 -41.83
N TYR A 5 -16.58 -26.53 -41.99
CA TYR A 5 -15.85 -25.72 -41.01
C TYR A 5 -15.34 -24.46 -41.72
N ARG A 6 -16.23 -23.47 -41.75
CA ARG A 6 -15.89 -22.08 -42.00
C ARG A 6 -15.14 -21.56 -40.77
N GLY A 7 -13.83 -21.38 -40.92
CA GLY A 7 -13.01 -20.55 -40.04
C GLY A 7 -12.38 -19.51 -40.94
N ASP A 8 -13.01 -18.34 -41.01
CA ASP A 8 -12.57 -17.20 -41.79
C ASP A 8 -11.18 -16.77 -41.27
N TRP A 9 -10.10 -17.24 -41.91
CA TRP A 9 -8.76 -16.70 -41.68
C TRP A 9 -8.77 -15.27 -42.22
N GLU A 10 -8.62 -14.29 -41.33
CA GLU A 10 -8.42 -12.90 -41.74
C GLU A 10 -7.25 -12.85 -42.74
N PRO A 11 -7.36 -12.08 -43.84
CA PRO A 11 -6.27 -11.98 -44.79
C PRO A 11 -5.03 -11.45 -44.06
N GLU A 12 -3.92 -12.19 -44.13
CA GLU A 12 -2.61 -11.73 -43.65
C GLU A 12 -2.40 -10.30 -44.14
N VAL A 13 -2.29 -9.37 -43.19
CA VAL A 13 -2.20 -7.94 -43.51
C VAL A 13 -0.90 -7.75 -44.28
N ASP A 14 -1.01 -7.42 -45.56
CA ASP A 14 0.14 -7.27 -46.44
C ASP A 14 0.93 -6.01 -46.04
N TYR A 15 2.05 -6.24 -45.35
CA TYR A 15 2.97 -5.18 -44.92
C TYR A 15 4.00 -4.82 -46.01
N THR A 16 3.91 -5.40 -47.21
CA THR A 16 4.86 -5.18 -48.31
C THR A 16 4.70 -3.76 -48.86
N GLY A 17 5.41 -2.80 -48.25
CA GLY A 17 5.35 -1.37 -48.57
C GLY A 17 5.26 -0.47 -47.34
N HIS A 18 5.04 -1.02 -46.15
CA HIS A 18 5.03 -0.25 -44.91
C HIS A 18 6.46 0.06 -44.47
N GLN A 19 6.87 1.29 -44.72
CA GLN A 19 8.18 1.81 -44.33
C GLN A 19 8.02 2.67 -43.07
N TRP A 20 7.95 2.02 -41.92
CA TRP A 20 8.02 2.73 -40.64
C TRP A 20 9.44 3.24 -40.43
N PHE A 21 9.56 4.50 -39.99
CA PHE A 21 10.82 5.17 -39.64
C PHE A 21 11.76 5.57 -40.80
N THR A 22 11.34 5.51 -42.07
CA THR A 22 12.20 5.95 -43.20
C THR A 22 12.41 7.46 -43.24
N ASN A 23 11.42 8.25 -42.82
CA ASN A 23 11.61 9.69 -42.62
C ASN A 23 12.21 9.92 -41.24
N LEU A 24 13.54 9.95 -41.13
CA LEU A 24 14.17 10.50 -39.93
C LEU A 24 13.61 11.93 -39.74
N PRO A 25 13.12 12.28 -38.54
CA PRO A 25 12.72 13.65 -38.28
C PRO A 25 13.87 14.59 -38.66
N PRO A 26 13.59 15.74 -39.31
CA PRO A 26 14.63 16.71 -39.64
C PRO A 26 15.50 16.95 -38.41
N LYS A 27 16.83 16.85 -38.54
CA LYS A 27 17.75 17.17 -37.44
C LYS A 27 17.32 18.52 -36.85
N ALA A 28 16.86 18.51 -35.59
CA ALA A 28 16.36 19.71 -34.95
C ALA A 28 17.44 20.80 -35.03
N LYS A 29 17.06 21.97 -35.56
CA LYS A 29 17.90 23.17 -35.53
C LYS A 29 18.11 23.55 -34.08
N THR A 30 19.27 23.21 -33.51
CA THR A 30 19.69 23.47 -32.12
C THR A 30 18.71 22.95 -31.05
N PRO A 31 19.17 22.16 -30.07
CA PRO A 31 18.31 21.84 -28.94
C PRO A 31 17.84 23.16 -28.31
N PRO A 32 16.54 23.29 -27.95
CA PRO A 32 16.08 24.43 -27.18
C PRO A 32 17.00 24.58 -25.95
N PRO A 33 17.33 25.81 -25.52
CA PRO A 33 18.15 26.03 -24.35
C PRO A 33 17.59 25.20 -23.19
N ALA A 34 18.48 24.43 -22.55
CA ALA A 34 18.09 23.53 -21.48
C ALA A 34 17.25 24.30 -20.45
N PRO A 35 16.09 23.75 -20.01
CA PRO A 35 15.28 24.41 -19.01
C PRO A 35 16.15 24.70 -17.78
N SER A 36 16.08 25.94 -17.29
CA SER A 36 16.80 26.35 -16.09
C SER A 36 16.52 25.34 -14.97
N PRO A 37 17.53 24.94 -14.17
CA PRO A 37 17.32 24.07 -13.03
C PRO A 37 16.20 24.64 -12.16
N LYS A 38 15.14 23.85 -11.93
CA LYS A 38 14.10 24.25 -10.98
C LYS A 38 14.78 24.49 -9.62
N PRO A 39 14.44 25.56 -8.90
CA PRO A 39 14.96 25.77 -7.56
C PRO A 39 14.66 24.54 -6.69
N ALA A 40 15.61 24.14 -5.85
CA ALA A 40 15.44 23.03 -4.93
C ALA A 40 14.23 23.31 -4.04
N TYR A 41 13.31 22.36 -3.97
CA TYR A 41 12.13 22.47 -3.11
C TYR A 41 12.58 22.47 -1.64
N ILE A 42 12.18 23.50 -0.89
CA ILE A 42 12.41 23.61 0.55
C ILE A 42 11.03 23.42 1.21
N PRO A 43 10.78 22.29 1.89
CA PRO A 43 9.51 22.07 2.57
C PRO A 43 9.29 23.11 3.68
N GLU A 44 8.03 23.47 3.90
CA GLU A 44 7.66 24.37 4.99
C GLU A 44 7.98 23.72 6.35
N PRO A 45 8.38 24.49 7.38
CA PRO A 45 8.74 23.94 8.69
C PRO A 45 7.63 23.07 9.31
N GLN A 46 6.36 23.44 9.08
CA GLN A 46 5.20 22.69 9.58
C GLN A 46 5.09 21.29 8.95
N ILE A 47 5.46 21.14 7.67
CA ILE A 47 5.49 19.85 6.98
C ILE A 47 6.57 18.95 7.58
N VAL A 48 7.75 19.53 7.87
CA VAL A 48 8.86 18.80 8.49
C VAL A 48 8.47 18.31 9.88
N GLU A 49 7.90 19.19 10.71
CA GLU A 49 7.44 18.84 12.06
C GLU A 49 6.35 17.77 12.03
N ARG A 50 5.38 17.90 11.10
CA ARG A 50 4.29 16.91 10.99
C ARG A 50 4.79 15.53 10.57
N ASN A 51 5.74 15.44 9.63
CA ASN A 51 6.40 14.18 9.29
C ASN A 51 7.11 13.58 10.51
N ALA A 52 7.82 14.39 11.31
CA ALA A 52 8.48 13.92 12.52
C ALA A 52 7.49 13.35 13.55
N LEU A 53 6.33 14.00 13.73
CA LEU A 53 5.26 13.51 14.59
C LEU A 53 4.69 12.17 14.09
N PHE A 54 4.47 12.03 12.79
CA PHE A 54 4.03 10.74 12.22
C PHE A 54 5.05 9.64 12.46
N VAL A 55 6.33 9.90 12.20
CA VAL A 55 7.40 8.93 12.45
C VAL A 55 7.45 8.53 13.92
N TYR A 56 7.30 9.48 14.86
CA TYR A 56 7.22 9.19 16.28
C TYR A 56 6.02 8.28 16.61
N ALA A 57 4.83 8.66 16.15
CA ALA A 57 3.61 7.88 16.38
C ALA A 57 3.74 6.45 15.82
N LEU A 58 4.23 6.31 14.59
CA LEU A 58 4.44 5.03 13.91
C LEU A 58 5.45 4.13 14.64
N LYS A 59 6.52 4.71 15.19
CA LYS A 59 7.50 3.96 16.00
C LYS A 59 6.92 3.48 17.33
N SER A 60 6.08 4.31 17.96
CA SER A 60 5.42 3.94 19.23
C SER A 60 4.25 2.98 19.06
N ALA A 61 3.65 2.89 17.87
CA ALA A 61 2.41 2.16 17.62
C ALA A 61 2.46 0.69 18.05
N PRO A 62 3.52 -0.10 17.75
CA PRO A 62 3.61 -1.50 18.21
C PRO A 62 3.64 -1.63 19.74
N ASP A 63 4.40 -0.75 20.42
CA ASP A 63 4.50 -0.78 21.88
C ASP A 63 3.16 -0.46 22.53
N VAL A 64 2.47 0.57 22.05
CA VAL A 64 1.14 0.96 22.55
C VAL A 64 0.14 -0.17 22.31
N LEU A 65 0.13 -0.81 21.13
CA LEU A 65 -0.71 -1.99 20.87
C LEU A 65 -0.44 -3.10 21.89
N MET A 66 0.83 -3.40 22.17
CA MET A 66 1.21 -4.42 23.14
C MET A 66 0.80 -4.05 24.58
N GLU A 67 0.89 -2.79 24.96
CA GLU A 67 0.40 -2.30 26.26
C GLU A 67 -1.11 -2.45 26.38
N GLN A 68 -1.86 -2.09 25.33
CA GLN A 68 -3.32 -2.25 25.29
C GLN A 68 -3.72 -3.73 25.36
N TYR A 69 -3.00 -4.61 24.65
CA TYR A 69 -3.20 -6.05 24.73
C TYR A 69 -2.91 -6.58 26.14
N LYS A 70 -1.84 -6.14 26.80
CA LYS A 70 -1.53 -6.54 28.19
C LYS A 70 -2.60 -6.07 29.18
N ALA A 71 -3.14 -4.86 28.99
CA ALA A 71 -4.12 -4.27 29.90
C ALA A 71 -5.54 -4.86 29.75
N PHE A 72 -5.98 -5.08 28.50
CA PHE A 72 -7.38 -5.42 28.20
C PHE A 72 -7.54 -6.68 27.32
N GLY A 73 -6.45 -7.42 27.07
CA GLY A 73 -6.43 -8.58 26.20
C GLY A 73 -6.83 -8.23 24.76
N GLN A 74 -7.53 -9.15 24.11
CA GLN A 74 -8.02 -8.96 22.74
C GLN A 74 -8.95 -7.75 22.57
N LEU A 75 -9.69 -7.31 23.61
CA LEU A 75 -10.52 -6.11 23.51
C LEU A 75 -9.67 -4.82 23.46
N GLY A 76 -8.49 -4.82 24.06
CA GLY A 76 -7.52 -3.73 23.93
C GLY A 76 -7.03 -3.57 22.50
N VAL A 77 -6.75 -4.69 21.83
CA VAL A 77 -6.39 -4.71 20.40
C VAL A 77 -7.50 -4.10 19.55
N LEU A 78 -8.76 -4.50 19.81
CA LEU A 78 -9.92 -3.96 19.09
C LEU A 78 -10.09 -2.45 19.30
N GLY A 79 -9.97 -1.97 20.55
CA GLY A 79 -10.07 -0.54 20.86
C GLY A 79 -8.96 0.27 20.16
N TRP A 80 -7.73 -0.21 20.27
CA TRP A 80 -6.57 0.42 19.64
C TRP A 80 -6.65 0.49 18.12
N CYS A 81 -7.30 -0.49 17.46
CA CYS A 81 -7.52 -0.43 16.01
C CYS A 81 -8.31 0.83 15.57
N SER A 82 -9.14 1.41 16.44
CA SER A 82 -9.84 2.67 16.15
C SER A 82 -8.87 3.84 16.08
N GLU A 83 -7.99 3.97 17.08
CA GLU A 83 -6.94 5.00 17.13
C GLU A 83 -5.98 4.87 15.95
N PHE A 84 -5.60 3.63 15.60
CA PHE A 84 -4.75 3.37 14.45
C PHE A 84 -5.45 3.71 13.12
N SER A 85 -6.77 3.50 13.00
CA SER A 85 -7.52 3.94 11.82
C SER A 85 -7.49 5.45 11.64
N GLU A 86 -7.59 6.22 12.72
CA GLU A 86 -7.50 7.69 12.65
C GLU A 86 -6.11 8.13 12.17
N LEU A 87 -5.04 7.53 12.71
CA LEU A 87 -3.67 7.76 12.24
C LEU A 87 -3.50 7.45 10.74
N ILE A 88 -4.09 6.34 10.26
CA ILE A 88 -4.08 5.98 8.84
C ILE A 88 -4.77 7.06 7.99
N ASP A 89 -5.94 7.52 8.42
CA ASP A 89 -6.71 8.49 7.64
C ASP A 89 -6.00 9.85 7.58
N GLU A 90 -5.35 10.28 8.67
CA GLU A 90 -4.47 11.45 8.66
C GLU A 90 -3.24 11.28 7.77
N LEU A 91 -2.56 10.13 7.83
CA LEU A 91 -1.40 9.83 6.96
C LEU A 91 -1.80 9.87 5.48
N LYS A 92 -2.97 9.34 5.15
CA LYS A 92 -3.50 9.32 3.78
C LYS A 92 -3.81 10.71 3.27
N GLU A 93 -4.48 11.52 4.07
CA GLU A 93 -4.78 12.91 3.71
C GLU A 93 -3.49 13.73 3.56
N PHE A 94 -2.54 13.57 4.48
CA PHE A 94 -1.27 14.27 4.41
C PHE A 94 -0.41 13.83 3.21
N GLY A 95 -0.40 12.52 2.90
CA GLY A 95 0.30 11.99 1.74
C GLY A 95 -0.38 12.34 0.41
N SER A 96 -1.71 12.43 0.35
CA SER A 96 -2.44 12.82 -0.86
C SER A 96 -2.14 14.26 -1.29
N GLN A 97 -1.82 15.13 -0.32
CA GLN A 97 -1.34 16.49 -0.55
C GLN A 97 0.12 16.56 -1.02
N GLY A 98 0.84 15.43 -1.06
CA GLY A 98 2.25 15.37 -1.45
C GLY A 98 3.24 15.81 -0.37
N HIS A 99 2.79 15.90 0.89
CA HIS A 99 3.61 16.37 2.02
C HIS A 99 4.39 15.25 2.72
N MET A 100 4.09 13.99 2.42
CA MET A 100 4.73 12.83 3.04
C MET A 100 6.17 12.63 2.53
N PHE A 101 7.11 12.50 3.46
CA PHE A 101 8.51 12.18 3.15
C PHE A 101 8.70 10.68 2.92
N THR A 102 9.77 10.33 2.18
CA THR A 102 10.16 8.94 1.95
C THR A 102 10.39 8.20 3.26
N ASP A 103 11.09 8.83 4.21
CA ASP A 103 11.39 8.22 5.50
C ASP A 103 10.12 7.94 6.31
N THR A 104 9.12 8.82 6.23
CA THR A 104 7.81 8.62 6.87
C THR A 104 7.07 7.44 6.24
N ARG A 105 7.07 7.35 4.90
CA ARG A 105 6.46 6.23 4.18
C ARG A 105 7.13 4.90 4.52
N ASP A 106 8.45 4.88 4.51
CA ASP A 106 9.24 3.68 4.77
C ASP A 106 9.05 3.22 6.22
N GLN A 107 9.03 4.16 7.18
CA GLN A 107 8.69 3.86 8.58
C GLN A 107 7.27 3.30 8.70
N ALA A 108 6.30 3.83 7.98
CA ALA A 108 4.92 3.35 8.02
C ALA A 108 4.78 1.92 7.50
N LEU A 109 5.51 1.57 6.42
CA LEU A 109 5.58 0.21 5.90
C LEU A 109 6.26 -0.75 6.89
N GLU A 110 7.33 -0.31 7.55
CA GLU A 110 8.01 -1.07 8.59
C GLU A 110 7.08 -1.33 9.79
N THR A 111 6.38 -0.29 10.27
CA THR A 111 5.39 -0.41 11.34
C THR A 111 4.29 -1.41 10.97
N CYS A 112 3.77 -1.37 9.73
CA CYS A 112 2.80 -2.35 9.25
C CYS A 112 3.29 -3.80 9.37
N ALA A 113 4.56 -4.07 9.04
CA ALA A 113 5.14 -5.40 9.20
C ALA A 113 5.25 -5.81 10.67
N TYR A 114 5.71 -4.90 11.56
CA TYR A 114 5.77 -5.19 12.99
C TYR A 114 4.40 -5.43 13.62
N LEU A 115 3.36 -4.72 13.20
CA LEU A 115 2.00 -4.92 13.72
C LEU A 115 1.46 -6.31 13.36
N LEU A 116 1.73 -6.80 12.15
CA LEU A 116 1.36 -8.16 11.75
C LEU A 116 2.18 -9.21 12.50
N ASP A 117 3.49 -9.00 12.66
CA ASP A 117 4.34 -9.88 13.47
C ASP A 117 3.85 -9.96 14.92
N ALA A 118 3.58 -8.80 15.55
CA ALA A 118 3.01 -8.70 16.89
C ALA A 118 1.71 -9.49 17.01
N LEU A 119 0.81 -9.36 16.02
CA LEU A 119 -0.47 -10.04 15.97
C LEU A 119 -0.34 -11.56 15.91
N VAL A 120 0.63 -12.08 15.17
CA VAL A 120 0.77 -13.54 14.94
C VAL A 120 1.64 -14.20 16.00
N ASN A 121 2.76 -13.57 16.37
CA ASN A 121 3.80 -14.21 17.17
C ASN A 121 3.77 -13.81 18.65
N HIS A 122 3.12 -12.70 19.01
CA HIS A 122 3.22 -12.12 20.36
C HIS A 122 1.87 -11.94 21.05
N MET A 123 0.75 -12.16 20.35
CA MET A 123 -0.60 -12.00 20.90
C MET A 123 -1.45 -13.25 20.65
N GLU A 124 -2.09 -13.77 21.70
CA GLU A 124 -3.08 -14.84 21.58
C GLU A 124 -4.49 -14.24 21.32
N VAL A 125 -4.75 -13.79 20.09
CA VAL A 125 -6.06 -13.24 19.70
C VAL A 125 -6.95 -14.35 19.13
N LYS A 126 -7.96 -14.78 19.90
CA LYS A 126 -8.87 -15.86 19.50
C LYS A 126 -10.06 -15.38 18.66
N MET A 127 -10.45 -14.11 18.81
CA MET A 127 -11.53 -13.53 18.04
C MET A 127 -11.08 -13.20 16.61
N GLN A 128 -11.45 -14.03 15.65
CA GLN A 128 -11.07 -13.87 14.23
C GLN A 128 -11.49 -12.52 13.64
N ILE A 129 -12.59 -11.92 14.12
CA ILE A 129 -13.01 -10.59 13.67
C ILE A 129 -11.96 -9.51 13.97
N ILE A 130 -11.20 -9.65 15.06
CA ILE A 130 -10.14 -8.71 15.44
C ILE A 130 -8.92 -8.90 14.55
N VAL A 131 -8.53 -10.15 14.31
CA VAL A 131 -7.43 -10.50 13.39
C VAL A 131 -7.71 -9.91 12.00
N MET A 132 -8.93 -10.11 11.49
CA MET A 132 -9.37 -9.56 10.22
C MET A 132 -9.40 -8.02 10.24
N PHE A 133 -9.88 -7.42 11.31
CA PHE A 133 -10.01 -5.96 11.39
C PHE A 133 -8.63 -5.27 11.41
N LEU A 134 -7.70 -5.73 12.24
CA LEU A 134 -6.34 -5.19 12.28
C LEU A 134 -5.62 -5.41 10.94
N SER A 135 -5.74 -6.61 10.36
CA SER A 135 -5.16 -6.91 9.04
C SER A 135 -5.73 -6.00 7.95
N PHE A 136 -7.02 -5.69 8.01
CA PHE A 136 -7.65 -4.74 7.10
C PHE A 136 -7.12 -3.31 7.28
N GLN A 137 -6.87 -2.84 8.51
CA GLN A 137 -6.25 -1.53 8.73
C GLN A 137 -4.83 -1.48 8.14
N VAL A 138 -4.02 -2.51 8.38
CA VAL A 138 -2.68 -2.62 7.80
C VAL A 138 -2.75 -2.63 6.26
N GLN A 139 -3.66 -3.41 5.68
CA GLN A 139 -3.84 -3.47 4.24
C GLN A 139 -4.27 -2.12 3.64
N ARG A 140 -5.17 -1.38 4.31
CA ARG A 140 -5.58 -0.02 3.88
C ARG A 140 -4.37 0.91 3.79
N LEU A 141 -3.49 0.87 4.78
CA LEU A 141 -2.30 1.72 4.81
C LEU A 141 -1.29 1.27 3.76
N ARG A 142 -0.93 -0.01 3.71
CA ARG A 142 0.01 -0.55 2.71
C ARG A 142 -0.41 -0.25 1.29
N LYS A 143 -1.68 -0.44 0.94
CA LYS A 143 -2.20 -0.14 -0.40
C LYS A 143 -2.07 1.34 -0.78
N PHE A 144 -2.14 2.24 0.20
CA PHE A 144 -1.92 3.66 -0.03
C PHE A 144 -0.44 3.99 -0.23
N LEU A 145 0.45 3.42 0.60
CA LEU A 145 1.88 3.69 0.58
C LEU A 145 2.59 3.03 -0.62
N ASP A 146 2.15 1.82 -0.98
CA ASP A 146 2.66 1.02 -2.08
C ASP A 146 1.52 0.23 -2.74
N ALA A 147 0.93 0.82 -3.77
CA ALA A 147 -0.21 0.26 -4.47
C ALA A 147 0.16 -0.90 -5.43
N ASN A 148 1.43 -1.06 -5.77
CA ASN A 148 1.88 -2.05 -6.76
C ASN A 148 2.35 -3.34 -6.11
N THR A 149 2.76 -3.29 -4.84
CA THR A 149 3.23 -4.47 -4.11
C THR A 149 2.04 -5.27 -3.57
N GLU A 150 1.98 -6.54 -3.95
CA GLU A 150 1.11 -7.52 -3.31
C GLU A 150 1.80 -8.07 -2.06
N PHE A 151 1.08 -8.08 -0.94
CA PHE A 151 1.57 -8.58 0.34
C PHE A 151 0.82 -9.88 0.68
N ASP A 152 1.54 -10.92 1.07
CA ASP A 152 1.03 -12.27 1.35
C ASP A 152 1.19 -12.69 2.83
N ASP A 153 1.74 -11.81 3.67
CA ASP A 153 2.02 -11.99 5.09
C ASP A 153 0.79 -11.74 6.01
N TYR A 154 -0.41 -11.57 5.44
CA TYR A 154 -1.62 -11.39 6.24
C TYR A 154 -2.07 -12.72 6.89
N PRO A 155 -2.37 -12.71 8.20
CA PRO A 155 -2.83 -13.90 8.90
C PRO A 155 -4.15 -14.41 8.32
N GLN A 156 -4.22 -15.72 8.10
CA GLN A 156 -5.42 -16.37 7.60
C GLN A 156 -6.39 -16.62 8.77
N PRO A 157 -7.66 -16.17 8.68
CA PRO A 157 -8.61 -16.34 9.76
C PRO A 157 -9.03 -17.81 9.91
N GLU A 158 -8.94 -18.33 11.13
CA GLU A 158 -9.37 -19.69 11.49
C GLU A 158 -10.76 -19.69 12.12
N PHE A 159 -11.79 -19.92 11.31
CA PHE A 159 -13.15 -20.03 11.82
C PHE A 159 -13.40 -21.43 12.42
N PRO A 160 -14.00 -21.54 13.62
CA PRO A 160 -14.38 -22.84 14.17
C PRO A 160 -15.41 -23.53 13.25
N MET A 161 -15.00 -24.55 12.51
CA MET A 161 -15.88 -25.30 11.58
C MET A 161 -16.70 -26.38 12.30
N HIS A 162 -16.52 -26.57 13.61
CA HIS A 162 -17.31 -27.48 14.41
C HIS A 162 -18.64 -26.81 14.82
N PHE A 163 -19.60 -26.78 13.90
CA PHE A 163 -20.99 -26.66 14.30
C PHE A 163 -21.32 -27.86 15.19
N MET A 164 -21.78 -27.57 16.42
CA MET A 164 -22.16 -28.53 17.45
C MET A 164 -22.61 -29.89 16.87
N GLN A 165 -21.79 -30.92 17.01
CA GLN A 165 -22.32 -32.29 17.04
C GLN A 165 -23.14 -32.37 18.33
N ARG A 166 -24.46 -32.18 18.21
CA ARG A 166 -25.42 -32.49 19.27
C ARG A 166 -25.62 -33.98 19.38
#